data_AF-A0AAD5QCL2-F1
#
_entry.id   AF-A0AAD5QCL2-F1
#
_cell.length_a   1.000
_cell.length_b   1.000
_cell.length_c   1.000
_cell.angle_alpha   90.00
_cell.angle_beta   90.00
_cell.angle_gamma   90.00
#
_symmetry.space_group_name_H-M   'P 1'
#
loop_
_entity.id
_entity.type
_entity.pdbx_description
1 polymer ?
#
loop_
_entity_poly.entity_id
_entity_poly.type
_entity_poly.pdbx_seq_one_letter_code
_entity_poly.pdbx_strand_id
1 'polypeptide(L)'
;MEMCASIVEDFMLSLVAMCIERSVATILSNKYERNGIVLGLLLLASTAVGNFAAAYYVYSINDFKEKVLSMVSVPSAAVPKFNRLSELVITVSFICMVTFHALSRYNKKQCAVSSATLTTRYQTRENVVTTQFATHIATLQVLFIMFNGACGLLIRIFGPKFFSKKLYTSLRQICYTTPVFMAVLPIYSMHRLRYYRLNRDSNIRSIVMMESRGLAGTRNYDEAIGKAWQLGRQS
;
A
#
# COMPACT_ATOMS: atom_id res chain seq x y z
N MET A 1 -15.01 -20.52 -3.65
CA MET A 1 -14.45 -20.11 -4.96
C MET A 1 -14.72 -18.63 -5.26
N GLU A 2 -15.81 -18.08 -4.71
CA GLU A 2 -16.02 -16.64 -4.41
C GLU A 2 -14.83 -15.96 -3.71
N MET A 3 -14.06 -16.75 -2.95
CA MET A 3 -12.89 -16.32 -2.17
C MET A 3 -11.83 -15.58 -2.99
N CYS A 4 -11.56 -15.90 -4.25
CA CYS A 4 -10.49 -15.24 -5.02
C CYS A 4 -10.88 -13.84 -5.53
N ALA A 5 -12.13 -13.66 -5.98
CA ALA A 5 -12.65 -12.36 -6.39
C ALA A 5 -12.84 -11.47 -5.16
N SER A 6 -13.39 -12.02 -4.05
CA SER A 6 -13.39 -11.35 -2.75
C SER A 6 -11.99 -11.02 -2.28
N ILE A 7 -11.00 -11.90 -2.44
CA ILE A 7 -9.60 -11.60 -2.04
C ILE A 7 -9.06 -10.38 -2.80
N VAL A 8 -9.32 -10.25 -4.09
CA VAL A 8 -8.87 -9.08 -4.86
C VAL A 8 -9.60 -7.82 -4.38
N GLU A 9 -10.92 -7.89 -4.18
CA GLU A 9 -11.72 -6.75 -3.70
C GLU A 9 -11.35 -6.32 -2.27
N ASP A 10 -11.24 -7.28 -1.34
CA ASP A 10 -10.75 -7.11 0.03
C ASP A 10 -9.41 -6.39 0.04
N PHE A 11 -8.52 -6.80 -0.85
CA PHE A 11 -7.20 -6.24 -0.96
C PHE A 11 -7.24 -4.77 -1.40
N MET A 12 -8.18 -4.37 -2.25
CA MET A 12 -8.33 -2.97 -2.68
C MET A 12 -9.02 -2.09 -1.65
N LEU A 13 -10.02 -2.61 -0.94
CA LEU A 13 -10.62 -1.87 0.15
C LEU A 13 -9.61 -1.64 1.28
N SER A 14 -8.69 -2.59 1.51
CA SER A 14 -7.56 -2.40 2.43
C SER A 14 -6.58 -1.31 1.97
N LEU A 15 -6.34 -1.16 0.66
CA LEU A 15 -5.53 -0.09 0.10
C LEU A 15 -6.12 1.30 0.38
N VAL A 16 -7.44 1.42 0.19
CA VAL A 16 -8.17 2.67 0.44
C VAL A 16 -8.14 3.01 1.93
N ALA A 17 -8.39 2.03 2.80
CA ALA A 17 -8.30 2.21 4.25
C ALA A 17 -6.89 2.69 4.67
N MET A 18 -5.84 2.05 4.15
CA MET A 18 -4.46 2.46 4.39
C MET A 18 -4.19 3.89 3.88
N CYS A 19 -4.72 4.25 2.71
CA CYS A 19 -4.58 5.59 2.13
C CYS A 19 -5.22 6.66 3.03
N ILE A 20 -6.43 6.40 3.52
CA ILE A 20 -7.15 7.31 4.43
C ILE A 20 -6.39 7.45 5.75
N GLU A 21 -6.00 6.34 6.37
CA GLU A 21 -5.26 6.35 7.64
C GLU A 21 -3.96 7.16 7.51
N ARG A 22 -3.17 6.93 6.46
CA ARG A 22 -1.91 7.67 6.23
C ARG A 22 -2.15 9.14 5.91
N SER A 23 -3.24 9.47 5.22
CA SER A 23 -3.64 10.85 4.95
C SER A 23 -3.97 11.60 6.24
N VAL A 24 -4.78 10.99 7.10
CA VAL A 24 -5.18 11.58 8.39
C VAL A 24 -3.98 11.70 9.33
N ALA A 25 -3.14 10.67 9.42
CA ALA A 25 -1.93 10.70 10.25
C ALA A 25 -0.97 11.82 9.80
N THR A 26 -0.86 12.07 8.49
CA THR A 26 0.02 13.10 7.92
C THR A 26 -0.52 14.52 8.13
N ILE A 27 -1.82 14.75 7.88
CA ILE A 27 -2.43 16.09 7.92
C ILE A 27 -2.78 16.50 9.36
N LEU A 28 -3.19 15.54 10.20
CA LEU A 28 -3.76 15.78 11.53
C LEU A 28 -2.96 15.04 12.62
N SER A 29 -1.62 15.10 12.58
CA SER A 29 -0.73 14.37 13.50
C SER A 29 -1.12 14.54 14.98
N ASN A 30 -1.43 15.76 15.42
CA ASN A 30 -1.78 16.06 16.81
C ASN A 30 -3.12 15.43 17.26
N LYS A 31 -4.11 15.31 16.36
CA LYS A 31 -5.40 14.68 16.68
C LYS A 31 -5.34 13.16 16.53
N TYR A 32 -4.52 12.70 15.59
CA TYR A 32 -4.28 11.28 15.34
C TYR A 32 -3.69 10.59 16.58
N GLU A 33 -2.83 11.25 17.34
CA GLU A 33 -2.26 10.71 18.58
C GLU A 33 -3.34 10.28 19.60
N ARG A 34 -4.42 11.05 19.73
CA ARG A 34 -5.48 10.76 20.71
C ARG A 34 -6.50 9.73 20.20
N ASN A 35 -6.76 9.69 18.89
CA ASN A 35 -7.88 8.93 18.31
C ASN A 35 -7.48 7.92 17.23
N GLY A 36 -6.19 7.69 16.98
CA GLY A 36 -5.70 6.83 15.89
C GLY A 36 -6.22 5.40 15.96
N ILE A 37 -6.35 4.83 17.16
CA ILE A 37 -6.91 3.48 17.37
C ILE A 37 -8.37 3.41 16.95
N VAL A 38 -9.18 4.41 17.33
CA VAL A 38 -10.60 4.49 16.97
C VAL A 38 -10.76 4.62 15.46
N LEU A 39 -9.93 5.46 14.82
CA LEU A 39 -9.93 5.61 13.37
C LEU A 39 -9.58 4.27 12.67
N GLY A 40 -8.56 3.56 13.15
CA GLY A 40 -8.17 2.26 12.60
C GLY A 40 -9.28 1.21 12.73
N LEU A 41 -9.95 1.14 13.88
CA LEU A 41 -11.09 0.23 14.10
C LEU A 41 -12.28 0.57 13.20
N LEU A 42 -12.59 1.85 13.04
CA LEU A 42 -13.65 2.30 12.12
C LEU A 42 -13.33 1.93 10.67
N LEU A 43 -12.08 2.13 10.24
CA LEU A 43 -11.65 1.76 8.89
C LEU A 43 -11.72 0.25 8.67
N LEU A 44 -11.32 -0.55 9.65
CA LEU A 44 -11.43 -2.01 9.60
C LEU A 44 -12.90 -2.44 9.45
N ALA A 45 -13.79 -1.90 10.29
CA ALA A 45 -15.22 -2.19 10.23
C ALA A 45 -15.81 -1.79 8.86
N SER A 46 -15.45 -0.60 8.35
CA SER A 46 -15.91 -0.14 7.04
C SER A 46 -15.42 -1.01 5.88
N THR A 47 -14.19 -1.52 5.97
CA THR A 47 -13.61 -2.44 4.97
C THR A 47 -14.38 -3.76 4.96
N ALA A 48 -14.64 -4.35 6.13
CA ALA A 48 -15.40 -5.58 6.24
C ALA A 48 -16.83 -5.43 5.67
N VAL A 49 -17.53 -4.35 6.04
CA VAL A 49 -18.87 -4.06 5.50
C VAL A 49 -18.84 -3.85 3.99
N GLY A 50 -17.82 -3.14 3.48
CA GLY A 50 -17.61 -2.93 2.05
C GLY A 50 -17.46 -4.25 1.29
N ASN A 51 -16.70 -5.21 1.83
CA ASN A 51 -16.51 -6.54 1.24
C ASN A 51 -17.84 -7.31 1.17
N PHE A 52 -18.61 -7.32 2.25
CA PHE A 52 -19.93 -7.98 2.26
C PHE A 52 -20.91 -7.32 1.29
N ALA A 53 -20.91 -5.98 1.20
CA ALA A 53 -21.77 -5.24 0.28
C ALA A 53 -21.38 -5.50 -1.19
N ALA A 54 -20.09 -5.54 -1.51
CA ALA A 54 -19.59 -5.86 -2.84
C ALA A 54 -19.97 -7.29 -3.26
N ALA A 55 -19.76 -8.27 -2.37
CA ALA A 55 -20.16 -9.64 -2.60
C ALA A 55 -21.68 -9.75 -2.84
N TYR A 56 -22.50 -9.09 -2.02
CA TYR A 56 -23.96 -9.08 -2.20
C TYR A 56 -24.40 -8.41 -3.51
N TYR A 57 -23.72 -7.35 -3.95
CA TYR A 57 -24.04 -6.65 -5.19
C TYR A 57 -23.69 -7.49 -6.44
N VAL A 58 -22.57 -8.21 -6.40
CA VAL A 58 -22.11 -9.07 -7.50
C VAL A 58 -23.00 -10.29 -7.66
N TYR A 59 -23.35 -10.97 -6.56
CA TYR A 59 -24.01 -12.27 -6.59
C TYR A 59 -25.51 -12.16 -6.26
N SER A 60 -26.36 -12.45 -7.24
CA SER A 60 -27.79 -12.67 -7.03
C SER A 60 -28.07 -14.15 -6.76
N ILE A 61 -29.13 -14.45 -5.99
CA ILE A 61 -29.59 -15.82 -5.68
C ILE A 61 -29.81 -16.66 -6.97
N ASN A 62 -30.08 -16.01 -8.10
CA ASN A 62 -30.28 -16.66 -9.40
C ASN A 62 -28.98 -17.10 -10.10
N ASP A 63 -27.81 -16.62 -9.68
CA ASP A 63 -26.50 -16.91 -10.30
C ASP A 63 -25.91 -18.27 -9.87
N PHE A 64 -26.49 -18.93 -8.86
CA PHE A 64 -26.04 -20.21 -8.31
C PHE A 64 -26.50 -21.45 -9.11
N LYS A 65 -27.27 -21.27 -10.20
CA LYS A 65 -27.83 -22.40 -10.99
C LYS A 65 -26.86 -23.01 -12.01
N GLU A 66 -25.78 -22.33 -12.38
CA GLU A 66 -24.82 -22.84 -13.37
C GLU A 66 -23.57 -23.46 -12.71
N LYS A 67 -23.24 -24.70 -13.11
CA LYS A 67 -21.95 -25.34 -12.76
C LYS A 67 -20.82 -24.74 -13.60
N VAL A 68 -20.32 -23.59 -13.19
CA VAL A 68 -19.10 -23.00 -13.77
C VAL A 68 -17.88 -23.40 -12.93
N LEU A 69 -16.73 -23.55 -13.58
CA LEU A 69 -15.44 -23.84 -12.94
C LEU A 69 -14.98 -22.56 -12.19
N SER A 70 -15.54 -22.41 -10.99
CA SER A 70 -15.78 -21.17 -10.24
C SER A 70 -14.50 -20.45 -9.75
N MET A 71 -13.32 -20.83 -10.24
CA MET A 71 -12.03 -20.27 -9.86
C MET A 71 -11.60 -19.11 -10.78
N VAL A 72 -12.13 -19.06 -12.00
CA VAL A 72 -11.74 -18.07 -13.03
C VAL A 72 -12.93 -17.57 -13.84
N SER A 73 -14.04 -18.32 -13.92
CA SER A 73 -15.22 -17.98 -14.73
C SER A 73 -16.37 -17.45 -13.87
N VAL A 74 -16.65 -16.15 -13.98
CA VAL A 74 -17.86 -15.51 -13.45
C VAL A 74 -19.07 -15.99 -14.28
N PRO A 75 -20.23 -16.30 -13.66
CA PRO A 75 -21.46 -16.63 -14.39
C PRO A 75 -21.78 -15.54 -15.39
N SER A 76 -22.24 -15.91 -16.59
CA SER A 76 -22.49 -14.96 -17.69
C SER A 76 -23.41 -13.79 -17.29
N ALA A 77 -24.36 -14.04 -16.38
CA ALA A 77 -25.27 -13.05 -15.82
C ALA A 77 -24.62 -12.01 -14.87
N ALA A 78 -23.53 -12.37 -14.18
CA ALA A 78 -22.82 -11.50 -13.23
C ALA A 78 -21.63 -10.73 -13.85
N VAL A 79 -21.19 -11.12 -15.06
CA VAL A 79 -20.11 -10.44 -15.82
C VAL A 79 -20.29 -8.92 -15.95
N PRO A 80 -21.46 -8.36 -16.33
CA PRO A 80 -21.59 -6.91 -16.50
C PRO A 80 -21.46 -6.15 -15.17
N LYS A 81 -22.00 -6.69 -14.08
CA LYS A 81 -21.89 -6.09 -12.74
C LYS A 81 -20.46 -6.12 -12.23
N PHE A 82 -19.78 -7.26 -12.41
CA PHE A 82 -18.39 -7.45 -12.02
C PHE A 82 -17.44 -6.52 -12.80
N ASN A 83 -17.66 -6.32 -14.10
CA ASN A 83 -16.85 -5.39 -14.89
C ASN A 83 -16.99 -3.94 -14.39
N ARG A 84 -18.20 -3.51 -14.04
CA ARG A 84 -18.44 -2.16 -13.51
C ARG A 84 -17.75 -1.94 -12.16
N LEU A 85 -17.77 -2.94 -11.28
CA LEU A 85 -17.01 -2.90 -10.03
C LEU A 85 -15.51 -2.90 -10.27
N SER A 86 -15.02 -3.74 -11.17
CA SER A 86 -13.59 -3.78 -11.54
C SER A 86 -13.09 -2.43 -12.06
N GLU A 87 -13.87 -1.76 -12.91
CA GLU A 87 -13.54 -0.42 -13.42
C GLU A 87 -13.48 0.65 -12.32
N LEU A 88 -14.45 0.66 -11.40
CA LEU A 88 -14.44 1.55 -10.24
C LEU A 88 -13.23 1.31 -9.35
N VAL A 89 -12.91 0.05 -9.08
CA VAL A 89 -11.78 -0.36 -8.23
C VAL A 89 -10.44 0.08 -8.84
N ILE A 90 -10.24 -0.09 -10.15
CA ILE A 90 -9.05 0.38 -10.85
C ILE A 90 -8.92 1.90 -10.75
N THR A 91 -10.03 2.62 -10.95
CA THR A 91 -10.06 4.10 -10.87
C THR A 91 -9.68 4.59 -9.47
N VAL A 92 -10.28 4.01 -8.42
CA VAL A 92 -9.99 4.36 -7.02
C VAL A 92 -8.55 4.03 -6.65
N SER A 93 -8.01 2.90 -7.14
CA SER A 93 -6.62 2.49 -6.90
C SER A 93 -5.62 3.47 -7.51
N PHE A 94 -5.92 3.98 -8.71
CA PHE A 94 -5.10 5.01 -9.34
C PHE A 94 -5.11 6.33 -8.54
N ILE A 95 -6.27 6.75 -8.05
CA ILE A 95 -6.39 7.92 -7.17
C ILE A 95 -5.55 7.73 -5.89
N CYS A 96 -5.65 6.56 -5.25
CA CYS A 96 -4.86 6.25 -4.05
C CYS A 96 -3.35 6.31 -4.31
N MET A 97 -2.89 5.84 -5.47
CA MET A 97 -1.48 5.93 -5.87
C MET A 97 -1.00 7.39 -5.97
N VAL A 98 -1.78 8.25 -6.62
CA VAL A 98 -1.48 9.69 -6.72
C VAL A 98 -1.42 10.33 -5.34
N THR A 99 -2.39 10.02 -4.48
CA THR A 99 -2.46 10.52 -3.10
C THR A 99 -1.24 10.07 -2.27
N PHE A 100 -0.83 8.79 -2.35
CA PHE A 100 0.37 8.30 -1.66
C PHE A 100 1.65 9.01 -2.12
N HIS A 101 1.80 9.23 -3.42
CA HIS A 101 2.97 9.95 -3.94
C HIS A 101 2.99 11.41 -3.50
N ALA A 102 1.83 12.08 -3.50
CA ALA A 102 1.66 13.43 -2.98
C ALA A 102 1.99 13.50 -1.48
N LEU A 103 1.46 12.57 -0.67
CA LEU A 103 1.74 12.45 0.77
C LEU A 103 3.22 12.22 1.04
N SER A 104 3.88 11.34 0.27
CA SER A 104 5.32 11.08 0.40
C SER A 104 6.15 12.34 0.15
N ARG A 105 5.80 13.14 -0.87
CA ARG A 105 6.45 14.43 -1.14
C ARG A 105 6.17 15.45 -0.04
N TYR A 106 4.92 15.56 0.40
CA TYR A 106 4.53 16.48 1.48
C TYR A 106 5.29 16.14 2.78
N ASN A 107 5.34 14.86 3.15
CA ASN A 107 6.04 14.38 4.33
C ASN A 107 7.55 14.68 4.29
N LYS A 108 8.20 14.47 3.14
CA LYS A 108 9.62 14.85 2.96
C LYS A 108 9.83 16.36 3.13
N LYS A 109 8.96 17.18 2.54
CA LYS A 109 9.03 18.64 2.65
C LYS A 109 8.80 19.10 4.09
N GLN A 110 7.81 18.54 4.78
CA GLN A 110 7.51 18.91 6.16
C GLN A 110 8.68 18.53 7.10
N CYS A 111 9.31 17.37 6.88
CA CYS A 111 10.49 16.95 7.64
C CYS A 111 11.71 17.87 7.43
N ALA A 112 11.85 18.49 6.25
CA ALA A 112 12.94 19.41 5.94
C ALA A 112 12.72 20.83 6.54
N VAL A 113 11.46 21.26 6.65
CA VAL A 113 11.09 22.63 7.07
C VAL A 113 10.76 22.73 8.56
N SER A 114 10.41 21.62 9.23
CA SER A 114 9.81 21.67 10.57
C SER A 114 10.78 22.14 11.68
N SER A 115 10.53 23.33 12.21
CA SER A 115 11.08 23.88 13.47
C SER A 115 10.28 23.47 14.71
N ALA A 116 9.50 22.39 14.63
CA ALA A 116 8.60 21.98 15.70
C ALA A 116 9.30 21.32 16.90
N THR A 117 8.55 21.17 18.00
CA THR A 117 8.97 20.48 19.24
C THR A 117 9.53 19.08 18.97
N LEU A 118 10.34 18.56 19.89
CA LEU A 118 11.00 17.26 19.77
C LEU A 118 10.00 16.13 19.44
N THR A 119 8.83 16.16 20.07
CA THR A 119 7.73 15.20 19.87
C THR A 119 7.18 15.26 18.46
N THR A 120 6.84 16.45 17.95
CA THR A 120 6.29 16.61 16.59
C THR A 120 7.31 16.20 15.52
N ARG A 121 8.61 16.48 15.74
CA ARG A 121 9.68 16.04 14.84
C ARG A 121 9.83 14.51 14.79
N TYR A 122 9.75 13.86 15.95
CA TYR A 122 9.78 12.40 16.03
C TYR A 122 8.59 11.79 15.28
N GLN A 123 7.38 12.26 15.56
CA GLN A 123 6.15 11.81 14.90
C GLN A 123 6.19 12.01 13.38
N THR A 124 6.68 13.16 12.92
CA THR A 124 6.81 13.45 11.48
C THR A 124 7.80 12.47 10.83
N ARG A 125 8.93 12.20 11.46
CA ARG A 125 9.94 11.25 10.95
C ARG A 125 9.41 9.83 10.88
N GLU A 126 8.66 9.40 11.90
CA GLU A 126 8.00 8.09 11.92
C GLU A 126 6.93 7.98 10.82
N ASN A 127 6.11 9.03 10.65
CA ASN A 127 5.12 9.09 9.57
C ASN A 127 5.76 9.10 8.18
N VAL A 128 6.89 9.77 7.98
CA VAL A 128 7.64 9.73 6.70
C VAL A 128 8.04 8.30 6.36
N VAL A 129 8.67 7.58 7.32
CA VAL A 129 9.13 6.20 7.11
C VAL A 129 7.94 5.28 6.83
N THR A 130 6.88 5.39 7.63
CA THR A 130 5.71 4.52 7.50
C THR A 130 4.92 4.81 6.23
N THR A 131 4.80 6.08 5.83
CA THR A 131 4.14 6.48 4.57
C THR A 131 4.97 6.07 3.36
N GLN A 132 6.30 6.16 3.40
CA GLN A 132 7.15 5.61 2.34
C GLN A 132 6.96 4.10 2.21
N PHE A 133 6.94 3.39 3.33
CA PHE A 133 6.67 1.96 3.34
C PHE A 133 5.31 1.65 2.71
N ALA A 134 4.24 2.31 3.14
CA ALA A 134 2.89 2.18 2.59
C ALA A 134 2.83 2.53 1.09
N THR A 135 3.49 3.61 0.66
CA THR A 135 3.56 4.04 -0.74
C THR A 135 4.15 2.94 -1.62
N HIS A 136 5.24 2.32 -1.18
CA HIS A 136 5.85 1.23 -1.94
C HIS A 136 4.96 -0.03 -2.01
N ILE A 137 4.26 -0.36 -0.92
CA ILE A 137 3.27 -1.44 -0.95
C ILE A 137 2.20 -1.08 -1.98
N ALA A 138 1.57 0.09 -1.86
CA ALA A 138 0.54 0.59 -2.77
C ALA A 138 1.00 0.56 -4.24
N THR A 139 2.22 1.00 -4.54
CA THR A 139 2.78 0.93 -5.91
C THR A 139 2.90 -0.50 -6.41
N LEU A 140 3.33 -1.44 -5.55
CA LEU A 140 3.38 -2.85 -5.90
C LEU A 140 1.96 -3.36 -6.21
N GLN A 141 0.98 -3.05 -5.34
CA GLN A 141 -0.41 -3.45 -5.53
C GLN A 141 -0.95 -3.00 -6.90
N VAL A 142 -0.82 -1.70 -7.21
CA VAL A 142 -1.31 -1.12 -8.46
C VAL A 142 -0.62 -1.71 -9.68
N LEU A 143 0.70 -1.94 -9.62
CA LEU A 143 1.44 -2.57 -10.72
C LEU A 143 0.92 -3.98 -11.03
N PHE A 144 0.68 -4.80 -10.00
CA PHE A 144 0.15 -6.15 -10.20
C PHE A 144 -1.29 -6.15 -10.73
N ILE A 145 -2.13 -5.18 -10.33
CA ILE A 145 -3.49 -5.03 -10.87
C ILE A 145 -3.44 -4.63 -12.33
N MET A 146 -2.62 -3.63 -12.67
CA MET A 146 -2.47 -3.17 -14.05
C MET A 146 -1.94 -4.29 -14.94
N PHE A 147 -1.00 -5.09 -14.45
CA PHE A 147 -0.50 -6.27 -15.16
C PHE A 147 -1.60 -7.33 -15.36
N ASN A 148 -2.34 -7.69 -14.30
CA ASN A 148 -3.48 -8.61 -14.41
C ASN A 148 -4.55 -8.12 -15.39
N GLY A 149 -4.90 -6.82 -15.33
CA GLY A 149 -5.87 -6.20 -16.22
C GLY A 149 -5.41 -6.19 -17.67
N ALA A 150 -4.15 -5.81 -17.91
CA ALA A 150 -3.55 -5.79 -19.25
C ALA A 150 -3.49 -7.21 -19.85
N CYS A 151 -2.97 -8.20 -19.10
CA CYS A 151 -2.95 -9.59 -19.54
C CYS A 151 -4.36 -10.14 -19.79
N GLY A 152 -5.32 -9.83 -18.92
CA GLY A 152 -6.71 -10.22 -19.08
C GLY A 152 -7.36 -9.64 -20.35
N LEU A 153 -7.12 -8.36 -20.63
CA LEU A 153 -7.61 -7.69 -21.85
C LEU A 153 -6.95 -8.25 -23.12
N LEU A 154 -5.63 -8.47 -23.10
CA LEU A 154 -4.90 -9.08 -24.22
C LEU A 154 -5.45 -10.48 -24.53
N ILE A 155 -5.65 -11.32 -23.51
CA ILE A 155 -6.26 -12.64 -23.68
C ILE A 155 -7.69 -12.53 -24.20
N ARG A 156 -8.46 -11.51 -23.80
CA ARG A 156 -9.83 -11.33 -24.30
C ARG A 156 -9.88 -10.93 -25.78
N ILE A 157 -8.97 -10.07 -26.23
CA ILE A 157 -8.93 -9.58 -27.62
C ILE A 157 -8.34 -10.63 -28.57
N PHE A 158 -7.21 -11.24 -28.20
CA PHE A 158 -6.47 -12.17 -29.05
C PHE A 158 -6.86 -13.64 -28.84
N GLY A 159 -7.37 -13.98 -27.66
CA GLY A 159 -7.77 -15.33 -27.26
C GLY A 159 -8.67 -16.06 -28.26
N PRO A 160 -9.85 -15.53 -28.58
CA PRO A 160 -10.80 -16.22 -29.47
C PRO A 160 -10.34 -16.28 -30.93
N LYS A 161 -9.39 -15.43 -31.34
CA LYS A 161 -8.87 -15.39 -32.71
C LYS A 161 -7.71 -16.36 -32.94
N PHE A 162 -6.86 -16.56 -31.93
CA PHE A 162 -5.60 -17.31 -32.08
C PHE A 162 -5.56 -18.65 -31.36
N PHE A 163 -6.39 -18.87 -30.32
CA PHE A 163 -6.24 -20.03 -29.43
C PHE A 163 -7.50 -20.90 -29.38
N SER A 164 -7.28 -22.22 -29.31
CA SER A 164 -8.35 -23.19 -29.06
C SER A 164 -8.95 -22.97 -27.66
N LYS A 165 -10.23 -23.34 -27.46
CA LYS A 165 -10.95 -23.14 -26.18
C LYS A 165 -10.19 -23.66 -24.95
N LYS A 166 -9.43 -24.75 -25.10
CA LYS A 166 -8.59 -25.32 -24.03
C LYS A 166 -7.38 -24.43 -23.72
N LEU A 167 -6.63 -24.02 -24.74
CA LEU A 167 -5.47 -23.12 -24.58
C LEU A 167 -5.86 -21.75 -24.02
N TYR A 168 -6.99 -21.19 -24.47
CA TYR A 168 -7.55 -19.95 -23.94
C TYR A 168 -7.78 -20.00 -22.42
N THR A 169 -8.34 -21.11 -21.94
CA THR A 169 -8.65 -21.29 -20.51
C THR A 169 -7.38 -21.45 -19.68
N SER A 170 -6.40 -22.20 -20.19
CA SER A 170 -5.10 -22.37 -19.51
C SER A 170 -4.29 -21.08 -19.46
N LEU A 171 -4.25 -20.29 -20.54
CA LEU A 171 -3.56 -18.99 -20.56
C LEU A 171 -4.17 -18.00 -19.55
N ARG A 172 -5.50 -17.99 -19.45
CA ARG A 172 -6.21 -17.17 -18.47
C ARG A 172 -5.86 -17.54 -17.02
N GLN A 173 -5.63 -18.82 -16.74
CA GLN A 173 -5.17 -19.28 -15.42
C GLN A 173 -3.72 -18.90 -15.13
N ILE A 174 -2.83 -19.00 -16.11
CA ILE A 174 -1.40 -18.65 -15.96
C ILE A 174 -1.23 -17.14 -15.73
N CYS A 175 -2.03 -16.31 -16.41
CA CYS A 175 -2.00 -14.86 -16.23
C CYS A 175 -2.71 -14.38 -14.95
N TYR A 176 -3.21 -15.28 -14.10
CA TYR A 176 -3.78 -14.92 -12.82
C TYR A 176 -2.66 -14.70 -11.79
N THR A 177 -2.28 -13.43 -11.61
CA THR A 177 -1.09 -13.02 -10.82
C THR A 177 -1.41 -12.78 -9.34
N THR A 178 -2.69 -12.81 -8.95
CA THR A 178 -3.15 -12.62 -7.56
C THR A 178 -2.48 -13.53 -6.52
N PRO A 179 -2.36 -14.87 -6.71
CA PRO A 179 -1.72 -15.74 -5.72
C PRO A 179 -0.22 -15.47 -5.59
N VAL A 180 0.46 -15.16 -6.70
CA VAL A 180 1.89 -14.79 -6.68
C VAL A 180 2.08 -13.53 -5.86
N PHE A 181 1.22 -12.53 -6.08
CA PHE A 181 1.24 -11.28 -5.34
C PHE A 181 1.00 -11.47 -3.83
N MET A 182 0.05 -12.32 -3.44
CA MET A 182 -0.22 -12.66 -2.05
C MET A 182 0.98 -13.29 -1.34
N ALA A 183 1.82 -14.05 -2.04
CA ALA A 183 3.06 -14.59 -1.50
C ALA A 183 4.19 -13.54 -1.45
N VAL A 184 4.32 -12.72 -2.49
CA VAL A 184 5.40 -11.71 -2.60
C VAL A 184 5.25 -10.60 -1.55
N LEU A 185 4.03 -10.14 -1.29
CA LEU A 185 3.77 -9.00 -0.41
C LEU A 185 4.26 -9.17 1.03
N PRO A 186 3.98 -10.27 1.75
CA PRO A 186 4.50 -10.48 3.11
C PRO A 186 6.03 -10.64 3.11
N ILE A 187 6.61 -11.35 2.12
CA ILE A 187 8.06 -11.52 2.00
C ILE A 187 8.74 -10.17 1.82
N TYR A 188 8.26 -9.36 0.89
CA TYR A 188 8.78 -8.02 0.63
C TYR A 188 8.64 -7.11 1.86
N SER A 189 7.49 -7.16 2.52
CA SER A 189 7.22 -6.39 3.75
C SER A 189 8.17 -6.76 4.87
N MET A 190 8.39 -8.06 5.10
CA MET A 190 9.35 -8.57 6.10
C MET A 190 10.78 -8.16 5.78
N HIS A 191 11.20 -8.28 4.52
CA HIS A 191 12.55 -7.92 4.10
C HIS A 191 12.83 -6.45 4.37
N ARG A 192 11.90 -5.56 3.99
CA ARG A 192 12.07 -4.13 4.26
C ARG A 192 11.97 -3.77 5.72
N LEU A 193 11.08 -4.40 6.48
CA LEU A 193 11.00 -4.18 7.92
C LEU A 193 12.33 -4.54 8.61
N ARG A 194 12.96 -5.64 8.20
CA ARG A 194 14.31 -6.01 8.67
C ARG A 194 15.35 -4.97 8.29
N TYR A 195 15.36 -4.52 7.04
CA TYR A 195 16.27 -3.46 6.58
C TYR A 195 16.12 -2.18 7.43
N TYR A 196 14.89 -1.72 7.67
CA TYR A 196 14.64 -0.54 8.51
C TYR A 196 15.09 -0.73 9.97
N ARG A 197 14.86 -1.92 10.56
CA ARG A 197 15.34 -2.23 11.91
C ARG A 197 16.86 -2.18 11.98
N LEU A 198 17.56 -2.83 11.05
CA LEU A 198 19.01 -2.84 11.00
C LEU A 198 19.60 -1.43 10.82
N ASN A 199 19.02 -0.65 9.92
CA ASN A 199 19.46 0.73 9.69
C ASN A 199 19.22 1.62 10.93
N ARG A 200 18.12 1.40 11.65
CA ARG A 200 17.82 2.11 12.90
C ARG A 200 18.79 1.71 14.01
N ASP A 201 19.03 0.42 14.19
CA ASP A 201 19.94 -0.09 15.22
C ASP A 201 21.38 0.35 14.96
N SER A 202 21.81 0.38 13.70
CA SER A 202 23.09 0.95 13.28
C SER A 202 23.19 2.44 13.59
N ASN A 203 22.15 3.23 13.29
CA ASN A 203 22.13 4.66 13.57
C ASN A 203 22.07 4.98 15.08
N ILE A 204 21.37 4.18 15.87
CA ILE A 204 21.37 4.33 17.34
C ILE A 204 22.75 3.96 17.88
N ARG A 205 23.32 2.84 17.42
CA ARG A 205 24.66 2.41 17.85
C ARG A 205 25.72 3.43 17.48
N SER A 206 25.67 4.06 16.30
CA SER A 206 26.64 5.11 15.93
C SER A 206 26.53 6.35 16.81
N ILE A 207 25.31 6.75 17.21
CA ILE A 207 25.09 7.86 18.15
C ILE A 207 25.60 7.51 19.56
N VAL A 208 25.34 6.29 20.04
CA VAL A 208 25.76 5.83 21.38
C VAL A 208 27.26 5.54 21.47
N MET A 209 27.88 5.05 20.39
CA MET A 209 29.33 4.79 20.30
C MET A 209 30.15 6.07 20.06
N MET A 210 29.51 7.22 19.84
CA MET A 210 30.22 8.48 19.71
C MET A 210 30.85 8.83 21.06
N GLU A 211 32.19 8.84 21.14
CA GLU A 211 32.87 9.20 22.38
C GLU A 211 32.45 10.62 22.79
N SER A 212 31.92 10.74 24.00
CA SER A 212 31.36 11.99 24.55
C SER A 212 32.31 12.69 25.54
N ARG A 213 33.49 12.09 25.78
CA ARG A 213 34.48 12.56 26.77
C ARG A 213 35.88 12.56 26.16
N GLY A 214 36.75 13.42 26.70
CA GLY A 214 38.13 13.55 26.24
C GLY A 214 38.28 14.28 24.90
N LEU A 215 39.49 14.27 24.35
CA LEU A 215 39.86 14.99 23.13
C LEU A 215 39.03 14.56 21.90
N ALA A 216 38.70 13.27 21.81
CA ALA A 216 37.84 12.72 20.77
C ALA A 216 36.39 13.22 20.87
N GLY A 217 35.87 13.38 22.10
CA GLY A 217 34.55 13.96 22.34
C GLY A 217 34.48 15.44 21.95
N THR A 218 35.47 16.25 22.32
CA THR A 218 35.54 17.65 21.91
C THR A 218 35.52 17.79 20.39
N ARG A 219 36.28 16.95 19.68
CA ARG A 219 36.32 16.95 18.21
C ARG A 219 34.96 16.57 17.58
N ASN A 220 34.26 15.58 18.15
CA ASN A 220 32.93 15.19 17.71
C ASN A 220 31.89 16.31 17.90
N TYR A 221 31.93 17.02 19.02
CA TYR A 221 31.04 18.16 19.27
C TYR A 221 31.37 19.35 18.36
N ASP A 222 32.65 19.69 18.16
CA ASP A 222 33.06 20.76 17.24
C ASP A 222 32.61 20.47 15.80
N GLU A 223 32.71 19.23 15.34
CA GLU A 223 32.28 18.84 14.00
C GLU A 223 30.75 18.90 13.85
N ALA A 224 30.01 18.50 14.89
CA ALA A 224 28.54 18.58 14.92
C ALA A 224 28.05 20.03 14.95
N ILE A 225 28.67 20.88 15.77
CA ILE A 225 28.41 22.32 15.84
C ILE A 225 28.75 22.98 14.50
N GLY A 226 29.91 22.66 13.92
CA GLY A 226 30.32 23.17 12.61
C GLY A 226 29.32 22.83 11.49
N LYS A 227 28.83 21.59 11.45
CA LYS A 227 27.78 21.17 10.50
C LYS A 227 26.46 21.90 10.72
N ALA A 228 26.05 22.10 11.98
CA ALA A 228 24.83 22.84 12.31
C ALA A 228 24.91 24.32 11.84
N TRP A 229 26.07 24.96 12.00
CA TRP A 229 26.32 26.33 11.53
C TRP A 229 26.29 26.46 10.00
N GLN A 230 26.78 25.45 9.27
CA GLN A 230 26.73 25.45 7.80
C GLN A 230 25.31 25.27 7.28
N LEU A 231 24.52 24.40 7.90
CA LEU A 231 23.11 24.20 7.56
C LEU A 231 22.26 25.45 7.81
N GLY A 232 22.54 26.19 8.89
CA GLY A 232 21.85 27.45 9.20
C GLY A 232 22.19 28.62 8.26
N ARG A 233 23.24 28.52 7.44
CA ARG A 233 23.58 29.52 6.40
C ARG A 233 22.94 29.25 5.05
N GLN A 234 22.37 28.06 4.84
CA GLN A 234 21.76 27.65 3.56
C GLN A 234 20.22 27.70 3.57
N SER A 235 19.59 28.06 4.70
CA SER A 235 18.17 28.43 4.81
C SER A 235 17.98 29.92 4.63
#